data_AF-A0A970KQZ6-F1
#
_entry.id   AF-A0A970KQZ6-F1
#
_cell.length_a   1.000
_cell.length_b   1.000
_cell.length_c   1.000
_cell.angle_alpha   90.00
_cell.angle_beta   90.00
_cell.angle_gamma   90.00
#
_symmetry.space_group_name_H-M   'P 1'
#
loop_
_entity.id
_entity.type
_entity.pdbx_description
1 polymer ?
#
loop_
_entity_poly.entity_id
_entity_poly.type
_entity_poly.pdbx_seq_one_letter_code
_entity_poly.pdbx_strand_id
1 'polypeptide(L)'
;MGCGAEYKVTDGRWPLEQTERPEYETAGAFCALLLNTEEDVVLKCNDICNRYGLDTISTGGTIAWAMECYENGVLTREELDGIDLTWGNGEAIVALTQKIADQEGCGAVLAHGSAYAAKKWGKGSEYLQVASGIELPMHDPRLGPGLARTYQYDPTPGRHVKGGIGLPQVFGAFPDKYDFSNTGKMDVAATAAQEARIVPAFALL
;
A
#
# COMPACT_ATOMS: atom_id res chain seq x y z
N MET A 1 20.82 -9.11 9.88
CA MET A 1 20.82 -7.63 9.98
C MET A 1 19.52 -7.24 10.63
N GLY A 2 19.53 -6.51 11.75
CA GLY A 2 18.32 -6.08 12.45
C GLY A 2 17.87 -4.72 11.93
N CYS A 3 17.00 -4.69 10.92
CA CYS A 3 16.48 -3.46 10.34
C CYS A 3 15.29 -2.90 11.13
N GLY A 4 14.53 -3.74 11.83
CA GLY A 4 13.40 -3.33 12.66
C GLY A 4 13.84 -2.51 13.88
N ALA A 5 12.91 -1.71 14.39
CA ALA A 5 13.09 -0.97 15.64
C ALA A 5 11.77 -0.90 16.40
N GLU A 6 11.83 -1.12 17.71
CA GLU A 6 10.72 -0.94 18.65
C GLU A 6 10.96 0.32 19.48
N TYR A 7 9.93 1.11 19.70
CA TYR A 7 10.01 2.32 20.51
C TYR A 7 8.65 2.72 21.10
N LYS A 8 8.70 3.73 21.96
CA LYS A 8 7.54 4.37 22.57
C LYS A 8 7.36 5.77 21.97
N VAL A 9 6.11 6.17 21.75
CA VAL A 9 5.72 7.53 21.37
C VAL A 9 5.07 8.19 22.58
N THR A 10 5.70 9.22 23.14
CA THR A 10 5.29 9.83 24.42
C THR A 10 4.49 11.12 24.27
N ASP A 11 4.49 11.72 23.09
CA ASP A 11 3.85 12.99 22.76
C ASP A 11 2.99 12.86 21.48
N GLY A 12 2.40 13.96 21.02
CA GLY A 12 1.50 13.98 19.87
C GLY A 12 0.05 13.60 20.19
N ARG A 13 -0.77 13.46 19.14
CA ARG A 13 -2.21 13.21 19.26
C ARG A 13 -2.56 11.79 19.72
N TRP A 14 -1.70 10.83 19.35
CA TRP A 14 -1.89 9.42 19.67
C TRP A 14 -0.60 8.83 20.26
N PRO A 15 -0.36 9.01 21.57
CA PRO A 15 0.78 8.36 22.23
C PRO A 15 0.64 6.83 22.16
N LEU A 16 1.78 6.15 22.01
CA LEU A 16 1.86 4.69 21.82
C LEU A 16 2.89 4.12 22.80
N GLU A 17 2.43 3.27 23.72
CA GLU A 17 3.29 2.65 24.75
C GLU A 17 4.32 1.68 24.16
N GLN A 18 3.96 1.00 23.07
CA GLN A 18 4.84 0.12 22.30
C GLN A 18 4.40 0.16 20.83
N THR A 19 5.33 0.50 19.94
CA THR A 19 5.12 0.45 18.49
C THR A 19 6.40 0.03 17.79
N GLU A 20 6.25 -0.44 16.56
CA GLU A 20 7.35 -0.77 15.66
C GLU A 20 7.51 0.33 14.61
N ARG A 21 8.74 0.52 14.13
CA ARG A 21 9.00 1.50 13.08
C ARG A 21 8.24 1.11 11.81
N PRO A 22 7.47 2.02 11.20
CA PRO A 22 6.89 1.76 9.89
C PRO A 22 8.01 1.48 8.88
N GLU A 23 7.84 0.42 8.10
CA GLU A 23 8.69 0.15 6.95
C GLU A 23 8.40 1.14 5.82
N TYR A 24 9.26 1.18 4.80
CA TYR A 24 9.15 2.13 3.66
C TYR A 24 7.75 2.16 3.04
N GLU A 25 7.16 1.00 2.82
CA GLU A 25 5.83 0.87 2.21
C GLU A 25 4.73 1.44 3.11
N THR A 26 4.77 1.15 4.41
CA THR A 26 3.81 1.72 5.38
C THR A 26 3.96 3.24 5.45
N ALA A 27 5.20 3.73 5.50
CA ALA A 27 5.45 5.16 5.50
C ALA A 27 4.92 5.82 4.23
N GLY A 28 5.19 5.26 3.03
CA GLY A 28 4.65 5.78 1.78
C GLY A 28 3.13 5.74 1.70
N ALA A 29 2.52 4.64 2.15
CA ALA A 29 1.09 4.38 2.09
C ALA A 29 0.26 5.32 2.99
N PHE A 30 0.78 5.74 4.15
CA PHE A 30 0.09 6.66 5.06
C PHE A 30 0.65 8.10 5.05
N CYS A 31 1.66 8.39 4.23
CA CYS A 31 2.24 9.72 4.05
C CYS A 31 1.96 10.22 2.63
N ALA A 32 2.93 10.04 1.72
CA ALA A 32 2.91 10.60 0.38
C ALA A 32 1.68 10.18 -0.44
N LEU A 33 1.24 8.93 -0.32
CA LEU A 33 0.07 8.43 -1.06
C LEU A 33 -1.22 9.17 -0.68
N LEU A 34 -1.37 9.58 0.57
CA LEU A 34 -2.57 10.24 1.11
C LEU A 34 -2.44 11.77 1.20
N LEU A 35 -1.34 12.33 0.66
CA LEU A 35 -0.94 13.73 0.85
C LEU A 35 -0.85 14.14 2.33
N ASN A 36 -0.55 13.19 3.21
CA ASN A 36 -0.30 13.43 4.62
C ASN A 36 1.20 13.67 4.86
N THR A 37 1.55 14.65 5.69
CA THR A 37 2.94 14.94 6.10
C THR A 37 3.17 14.76 7.59
N GLU A 38 2.13 14.36 8.33
CA GLU A 38 2.16 14.24 9.79
C GLU A 38 2.67 12.85 10.20
N GLU A 39 3.75 12.82 10.97
CA GLU A 39 4.40 11.56 11.38
C GLU A 39 3.54 10.74 12.35
N ASP A 40 2.82 11.40 13.26
CA ASP A 40 1.97 10.74 14.25
C ASP A 40 0.79 9.99 13.62
N VAL A 41 0.27 10.47 12.48
CA VAL A 41 -0.71 9.76 11.65
C VAL A 41 -0.13 8.45 11.12
N VAL A 42 1.08 8.48 10.56
CA VAL A 42 1.75 7.28 10.02
C VAL A 42 1.99 6.27 11.13
N LEU A 43 2.51 6.73 12.28
CA LEU A 43 2.76 5.89 13.43
C LEU A 43 1.50 5.25 13.98
N LYS A 44 0.41 6.03 14.07
CA LYS A 44 -0.86 5.52 14.57
C LYS A 44 -1.49 4.51 13.61
N CYS A 45 -1.48 4.78 12.30
CA CYS A 45 -2.01 3.85 11.31
C CYS A 45 -1.20 2.54 11.26
N ASN A 46 0.13 2.63 11.38
CA ASN A 46 1.00 1.46 11.51
C ASN A 46 0.66 0.63 12.76
N ASP A 47 0.48 1.27 13.92
CA ASP A 47 0.07 0.59 15.16
C ASP A 47 -1.29 -0.10 15.02
N ILE A 48 -2.28 0.57 14.43
CA ILE A 48 -3.60 -0.04 14.17
C ILE A 48 -3.45 -1.27 13.27
N CYS A 49 -2.73 -1.15 12.15
CA CYS A 49 -2.56 -2.25 11.22
C CYS A 49 -1.85 -3.44 11.88
N ASN A 50 -0.78 -3.20 12.64
CA ASN A 50 -0.04 -4.24 13.33
C ASN A 50 -0.89 -4.96 14.38
N ARG A 51 -1.69 -4.22 15.17
CA ARG A 51 -2.55 -4.81 16.21
C ARG A 51 -3.67 -5.68 15.64
N TYR A 52 -4.21 -5.30 14.49
CA TYR A 52 -5.35 -5.98 13.87
C TYR A 52 -4.94 -6.96 12.76
N GLY A 53 -3.65 -7.02 12.40
CA GLY A 53 -3.15 -7.88 11.33
C GLY A 53 -3.59 -7.42 9.94
N LEU A 54 -3.69 -6.11 9.73
CA LEU A 54 -4.02 -5.51 8.42
C LEU A 54 -2.75 -5.28 7.61
N ASP A 55 -2.85 -5.46 6.30
CA ASP A 55 -1.80 -5.05 5.36
C ASP A 55 -1.82 -3.53 5.18
N THR A 56 -0.69 -2.88 5.46
CA THR A 56 -0.57 -1.42 5.43
C THR A 56 -0.66 -0.86 4.02
N ILE A 57 -0.17 -1.59 3.01
CA ILE A 57 -0.26 -1.19 1.60
C ILE A 57 -1.72 -1.17 1.16
N SER A 58 -2.43 -2.28 1.34
CA SER A 58 -3.84 -2.39 0.94
C SER A 58 -4.73 -1.45 1.73
N THR A 59 -4.46 -1.26 3.03
CA THR A 59 -5.21 -0.30 3.86
C THR A 59 -5.01 1.13 3.36
N GLY A 60 -3.76 1.57 3.16
CA GLY A 60 -3.46 2.90 2.64
C GLY A 60 -4.00 3.12 1.22
N GLY A 61 -3.83 2.14 0.32
CA GLY A 61 -4.37 2.20 -1.05
C GLY A 61 -5.89 2.25 -1.09
N THR A 62 -6.58 1.54 -0.19
CA THR A 62 -8.04 1.61 -0.08
C THR A 62 -8.51 2.98 0.40
N ILE A 63 -7.82 3.58 1.37
CA ILE A 63 -8.12 4.94 1.84
C ILE A 63 -7.84 5.96 0.72
N ALA A 64 -6.75 5.82 -0.03
CA ALA A 64 -6.42 6.69 -1.16
C ALA A 64 -7.51 6.64 -2.24
N TRP A 65 -8.00 5.44 -2.57
CA TRP A 65 -9.13 5.28 -3.50
C TRP A 65 -10.40 5.98 -2.98
N ALA A 66 -10.69 5.84 -1.68
CA ALA A 66 -11.86 6.48 -1.08
C ALA A 66 -11.72 8.01 -1.06
N MET A 67 -10.52 8.55 -0.81
CA MET A 67 -10.20 9.98 -0.90
C MET A 67 -10.43 10.53 -2.30
N GLU A 68 -9.90 9.85 -3.33
CA GLU A 68 -10.08 10.24 -4.73
C GLU A 68 -11.57 10.24 -5.11
N CYS A 69 -12.31 9.20 -4.72
CA CYS A 69 -13.75 9.15 -4.96
C CYS A 69 -14.52 10.24 -4.22
N TYR A 70 -14.11 10.61 -3.00
CA TYR A 70 -14.73 11.67 -2.22
C TYR A 70 -14.47 13.05 -2.84
N GLU A 71 -13.22 13.33 -3.24
CA GLU A 71 -12.85 14.57 -3.93
C GLU A 71 -13.64 14.77 -5.23
N ASN A 72 -13.85 13.69 -5.98
CA ASN A 72 -14.60 13.71 -7.23
C ASN A 72 -16.14 13.61 -7.04
N GLY A 73 -16.63 13.61 -5.80
CA GLY A 73 -18.07 13.55 -5.49
C GLY A 73 -18.75 12.21 -5.80
N VAL A 74 -17.97 11.15 -6.01
CA VAL A 74 -18.46 9.78 -6.24
C VAL A 74 -18.89 9.14 -4.93
N LEU A 75 -18.12 9.33 -3.86
CA LEU A 75 -18.52 8.98 -2.50
C LEU A 75 -18.93 10.24 -1.74
N THR A 76 -20.01 10.15 -0.96
CA THR A 76 -20.45 11.27 -0.11
C THR A 76 -19.99 11.11 1.33
N ARG A 77 -20.05 12.22 2.07
CA ARG A 77 -19.74 12.24 3.50
C ARG A 77 -20.64 11.28 4.29
N GLU A 78 -21.90 11.16 3.90
CA GLU A 78 -22.86 10.24 4.54
C GLU A 78 -22.50 8.78 4.29
N GLU A 79 -22.02 8.44 3.09
CA GLU A 79 -21.54 7.07 2.77
C GLU A 79 -20.25 6.72 3.54
N LEU A 80 -19.51 7.74 3.98
CA LEU A 80 -18.30 7.63 4.79
C LEU A 80 -18.56 7.90 6.28
N ASP A 81 -19.78 7.66 6.77
CA ASP A 81 -20.17 7.81 8.19
C ASP A 81 -19.89 9.20 8.79
N GLY A 82 -19.97 10.25 7.98
CA GLY A 82 -19.73 11.62 8.42
C GLY A 82 -18.26 12.06 8.37
N ILE A 83 -17.34 11.19 7.93
CA ILE A 83 -15.90 11.50 7.83
C ILE A 83 -15.67 12.48 6.68
N ASP A 84 -14.98 13.57 6.98
CA ASP A 84 -14.51 14.52 5.96
C ASP A 84 -13.18 14.02 5.37
N LEU A 85 -13.28 13.15 4.36
CA LEU A 85 -12.14 12.42 3.80
C LEU A 85 -11.40 13.23 2.72
N THR A 86 -11.12 14.51 3.00
CA THR A 86 -10.27 15.34 2.15
C THR A 86 -8.81 14.87 2.19
N TRP A 87 -8.09 15.06 1.08
CA TRP A 87 -6.66 14.72 0.99
C TRP A 87 -5.84 15.39 2.09
N GLY A 88 -4.92 14.64 2.70
CA GLY A 88 -4.05 15.11 3.76
C GLY A 88 -4.72 15.30 5.13
N ASN A 89 -6.00 14.98 5.29
CA ASN A 89 -6.67 15.08 6.59
C ASN A 89 -6.27 13.92 7.52
N GLY A 90 -5.26 14.15 8.36
CA GLY A 90 -4.69 13.16 9.27
C GLY A 90 -5.71 12.51 10.23
N GLU A 91 -6.62 13.30 10.79
CA GLU A 91 -7.69 12.79 11.68
C GLU A 91 -8.63 11.84 10.94
N ALA A 92 -9.03 12.21 9.71
CA ALA A 92 -9.89 11.37 8.88
C ALA A 92 -9.19 10.07 8.47
N ILE A 93 -7.90 10.11 8.15
CA ILE A 93 -7.09 8.92 7.83
C ILE A 93 -7.07 7.95 9.00
N VAL A 94 -6.73 8.43 10.21
CA VAL A 94 -6.68 7.58 11.40
C VAL A 94 -8.06 7.04 11.76
N ALA A 95 -9.10 7.88 11.71
CA ALA A 95 -10.47 7.46 11.98
C ALA A 95 -10.94 6.37 11.02
N LEU A 96 -10.70 6.53 9.71
CA LEU A 96 -11.09 5.54 8.71
C LEU A 96 -10.29 4.25 8.85
N THR A 97 -8.99 4.34 9.15
CA THR A 97 -8.13 3.18 9.43
C THR A 97 -8.66 2.38 10.62
N GLN A 98 -9.05 3.05 11.71
CA GLN A 98 -9.65 2.41 12.88
C GLN A 98 -11.00 1.76 12.54
N LYS A 99 -11.87 2.43 11.77
CA LYS A 99 -13.15 1.84 11.34
C LYS A 99 -12.99 0.63 10.43
N ILE A 100 -11.96 0.61 9.58
CA ILE A 100 -11.59 -0.57 8.79
C ILE A 100 -11.19 -1.71 9.73
N ALA A 101 -10.34 -1.44 10.72
CA ALA A 101 -9.87 -2.41 11.70
C ALA A 101 -11.02 -3.00 12.54
N ASP A 102 -11.95 -2.16 12.98
CA ASP A 102 -13.13 -2.58 13.75
C ASP A 102 -14.27 -3.12 12.87
N GLN A 103 -14.17 -2.99 11.55
CA GLN A 103 -15.22 -3.32 10.57
C GLN A 103 -16.56 -2.64 10.90
N GLU A 104 -16.51 -1.35 11.23
CA GLU A 104 -17.70 -0.57 11.62
C GLU A 104 -18.15 0.38 10.51
N GLY A 105 -19.45 0.37 10.20
CA GLY A 105 -20.06 1.27 9.22
C GLY A 105 -19.41 1.16 7.83
N CYS A 106 -18.92 2.27 7.27
CA CYS A 106 -18.19 2.29 6.00
C CYS A 106 -16.92 1.42 6.04
N GLY A 107 -16.30 1.29 7.21
CA GLY A 107 -15.13 0.44 7.44
C GLY A 107 -15.40 -1.05 7.20
N ALA A 108 -16.62 -1.52 7.44
CA ALA A 108 -17.03 -2.91 7.15
C ALA A 108 -16.97 -3.24 5.64
N VAL A 109 -17.14 -2.24 4.78
CA VAL A 109 -17.03 -2.40 3.33
C VAL A 109 -15.58 -2.28 2.89
N LEU A 110 -14.88 -1.27 3.40
CA LEU A 110 -13.50 -0.95 3.04
C LEU A 110 -12.49 -1.99 3.56
N ALA A 111 -12.81 -2.73 4.61
CA ALA A 111 -11.99 -3.85 5.11
C ALA A 111 -11.76 -4.97 4.08
N HIS A 112 -12.51 -4.97 2.97
CA HIS A 112 -12.34 -5.92 1.87
C HIS A 112 -11.57 -5.35 0.65
N GLY A 113 -10.98 -4.16 0.79
CA GLY A 113 -10.19 -3.51 -0.25
C GLY A 113 -11.02 -2.65 -1.21
N SER A 114 -10.33 -1.79 -1.97
CA SER A 114 -10.94 -0.81 -2.88
C SER A 114 -11.77 -1.48 -3.97
N ALA A 115 -11.28 -2.57 -4.57
CA ALA A 115 -11.98 -3.27 -5.65
C ALA A 115 -13.31 -3.88 -5.19
N TYR A 116 -13.36 -4.43 -3.96
CA TYR A 116 -14.60 -4.93 -3.37
C TYR A 116 -15.56 -3.78 -3.07
N ALA A 117 -15.06 -2.70 -2.45
CA ALA A 117 -15.87 -1.54 -2.11
C ALA A 117 -16.50 -0.89 -3.36
N ALA A 118 -15.70 -0.68 -4.40
CA ALA A 118 -16.15 -0.16 -5.68
C ALA A 118 -17.27 -1.00 -6.29
N LYS A 119 -17.11 -2.34 -6.27
CA LYS A 119 -18.14 -3.27 -6.75
C LYS A 119 -19.41 -3.25 -5.88
N LYS A 120 -19.25 -3.23 -4.56
CA LYS A 120 -20.37 -3.27 -3.60
C LYS A 120 -21.23 -2.01 -3.67
N TRP A 121 -20.59 -0.85 -3.81
CA TRP A 121 -21.29 0.43 -3.95
C TRP A 121 -21.67 0.75 -5.40
N GLY A 122 -21.12 0.03 -6.38
CA GLY A 122 -21.36 0.31 -7.80
C GLY A 122 -20.77 1.65 -8.25
N LYS A 123 -19.65 2.06 -7.63
CA LYS A 123 -19.08 3.41 -7.71
C LYS A 123 -17.56 3.36 -7.77
N GLY A 124 -16.95 4.33 -8.44
CA GLY A 124 -15.51 4.60 -8.36
C GLY A 124 -14.59 3.52 -8.95
N SER A 125 -15.11 2.67 -9.84
CA SER A 125 -14.29 1.63 -10.49
C SER A 125 -13.20 2.24 -11.37
N GLU A 126 -13.41 3.44 -11.89
CA GLU A 126 -12.49 4.24 -12.70
C GLU A 126 -11.28 4.77 -11.93
N TYR A 127 -11.36 4.82 -10.59
CA TYR A 127 -10.30 5.31 -9.71
C TYR A 127 -9.42 4.21 -9.13
N LEU A 128 -9.72 2.94 -9.42
CA LEU A 128 -8.99 1.80 -8.84
C LEU A 128 -7.53 1.75 -9.32
N GLN A 129 -6.60 1.71 -8.36
CA GLN A 129 -5.17 1.45 -8.59
C GLN A 129 -4.81 0.07 -8.04
N VAL A 130 -5.22 -0.99 -8.76
CA VAL A 130 -5.06 -2.38 -8.32
C VAL A 130 -4.51 -3.27 -9.43
N ALA A 131 -3.82 -4.35 -9.04
CA ALA A 131 -3.49 -5.47 -9.93
C ALA A 131 -4.25 -6.72 -9.46
N SER A 132 -5.14 -7.23 -10.30
CA SER A 132 -6.00 -8.39 -9.97
C SER A 132 -6.79 -8.23 -8.65
N GLY A 133 -7.17 -6.99 -8.32
CA GLY A 133 -7.95 -6.66 -7.11
C GLY A 133 -7.14 -6.36 -5.85
N ILE A 134 -5.80 -6.36 -5.94
CA ILE A 134 -4.89 -6.02 -4.84
C ILE A 134 -4.27 -4.65 -5.11
N GLU A 135 -4.27 -3.76 -4.12
CA GLU A 135 -3.68 -2.41 -4.20
C GLU A 135 -2.20 -2.44 -4.61
N LEU A 136 -1.79 -1.45 -5.39
CA LEU A 136 -0.40 -1.32 -5.85
C LEU A 136 0.54 -0.83 -4.72
N PRO A 137 1.81 -1.26 -4.71
CA PRO A 137 2.80 -0.81 -3.72
C PRO A 137 3.39 0.56 -4.08
N MET A 138 4.26 1.10 -3.23
CA MET A 138 4.76 2.49 -3.27
C MET A 138 5.83 2.73 -4.36
N HIS A 139 5.69 2.11 -5.52
CA HIS A 139 6.55 2.33 -6.68
C HIS A 139 5.75 2.48 -7.97
N ASP A 140 5.87 3.65 -8.60
CA ASP A 140 5.20 3.96 -9.86
C ASP A 140 5.78 3.14 -11.03
N PRO A 141 4.99 2.24 -11.66
CA PRO A 141 5.48 1.39 -12.73
C PRO A 141 5.83 2.17 -14.01
N ARG A 142 5.40 3.43 -14.16
CA ARG A 142 5.82 4.30 -15.28
C ARG A 142 7.31 4.67 -15.17
N LEU A 143 7.86 4.63 -13.97
CA LEU A 143 9.27 4.93 -13.69
C LEU A 143 10.15 3.67 -13.67
N GLY A 144 9.55 2.48 -13.60
CA GLY A 144 10.21 1.19 -13.75
C GLY A 144 9.28 0.20 -14.44
N PRO A 145 9.23 0.15 -15.78
CA PRO A 145 8.21 -0.62 -16.51
C PRO A 145 8.15 -2.13 -16.20
N GLY A 146 9.24 -2.73 -15.72
CA GLY A 146 9.27 -4.10 -15.23
C GLY A 146 8.36 -4.34 -14.01
N LEU A 147 8.10 -3.30 -13.21
CA LEU A 147 7.17 -3.38 -12.08
C LEU A 147 5.74 -3.66 -12.56
N ALA A 148 5.30 -3.10 -13.69
CA ALA A 148 3.97 -3.38 -14.24
C ALA A 148 3.76 -4.88 -14.49
N ARG A 149 4.79 -5.57 -15.00
CA ARG A 149 4.75 -7.02 -15.23
C ARG A 149 4.75 -7.79 -13.92
N THR A 150 5.56 -7.36 -12.96
CA THR A 150 5.61 -7.96 -11.62
C THR A 150 4.26 -7.84 -10.93
N TYR A 151 3.63 -6.67 -10.97
CA TYR A 151 2.34 -6.43 -10.34
C TYR A 151 1.23 -7.26 -10.96
N GLN A 152 1.17 -7.33 -12.29
CA GLN A 152 0.04 -7.93 -13.00
C GLN A 152 0.14 -9.45 -13.15
N TYR A 153 1.34 -10.00 -13.33
CA TYR A 153 1.54 -11.39 -13.75
C TYR A 153 2.22 -12.28 -12.71
N ASP A 154 2.66 -11.73 -11.57
CA ASP A 154 3.10 -12.59 -10.47
C ASP A 154 1.91 -13.43 -9.93
N PRO A 155 2.11 -14.69 -9.52
CA PRO A 155 1.07 -15.48 -8.86
C PRO A 155 0.52 -14.85 -7.57
N THR A 156 1.23 -13.88 -7.00
CA THR A 156 0.79 -12.98 -5.93
C THR A 156 0.79 -11.52 -6.42
N PRO A 157 -0.26 -11.09 -7.15
CA PRO A 157 -0.34 -9.76 -7.77
C PRO A 157 -0.19 -8.60 -6.78
N GLY A 158 0.13 -7.41 -7.30
CA GLY A 158 0.24 -6.18 -6.49
C GLY A 158 1.46 -6.14 -5.56
N ARG A 159 2.47 -6.99 -5.77
CA ARG A 159 3.69 -7.04 -4.94
C ARG A 159 4.93 -6.54 -5.69
N HIS A 160 5.88 -5.94 -4.96
CA HIS A 160 7.15 -5.44 -5.51
C HIS A 160 8.37 -6.28 -5.10
N VAL A 161 8.25 -7.16 -4.11
CA VAL A 161 9.38 -7.91 -3.53
C VAL A 161 9.78 -9.18 -4.28
N LYS A 162 9.05 -9.56 -5.34
CA LYS A 162 9.31 -10.80 -6.09
C LYS A 162 10.64 -10.78 -6.86
N GLY A 163 11.18 -9.60 -7.15
CA GLY A 163 12.36 -9.41 -7.97
C GLY A 163 11.99 -8.82 -9.33
N GLY A 164 12.61 -9.34 -10.41
CA GLY A 164 12.47 -8.79 -11.76
C GLY A 164 13.39 -7.59 -12.00
N ILE A 165 13.27 -6.96 -13.17
CA ILE A 165 14.09 -5.81 -13.55
C ILE A 165 13.47 -4.47 -13.13
N GLY A 166 12.28 -4.48 -12.53
CA GLY A 166 11.53 -3.27 -12.16
C GLY A 166 12.29 -2.34 -11.23
N LEU A 167 12.71 -2.82 -10.05
CA LEU A 167 13.52 -2.03 -9.12
C LEU A 167 14.88 -1.61 -9.72
N PRO A 168 15.65 -2.50 -10.39
CA PRO A 168 16.83 -2.08 -11.14
C PRO A 168 16.60 -0.93 -12.13
N GLN A 169 15.46 -0.91 -12.84
CA GLN A 169 15.10 0.19 -13.74
C GLN A 169 14.81 1.49 -12.99
N VAL A 170 14.18 1.42 -11.81
CA VAL A 170 13.96 2.59 -10.93
C VAL A 170 15.29 3.17 -10.46
N PHE A 171 16.25 2.32 -10.10
CA PHE A 171 17.58 2.73 -9.61
C PHE A 171 18.62 3.01 -10.71
N GLY A 172 18.19 3.10 -11.98
CA GLY A 172 19.05 3.54 -13.08
C GLY A 172 20.06 2.49 -13.58
N ALA A 173 19.82 1.19 -13.33
CA ALA A 173 20.68 0.12 -13.82
C ALA A 173 20.59 -0.10 -15.35
N PHE A 174 19.61 0.55 -16.02
CA PHE A 174 19.35 0.40 -17.45
C PHE A 174 19.52 1.76 -18.15
N PRO A 175 20.39 1.84 -19.19
CA PRO A 175 20.58 3.08 -19.95
C PRO A 175 19.30 3.58 -20.62
N ASP A 176 18.52 2.65 -21.18
CA ASP A 176 17.16 2.91 -21.67
C ASP A 176 16.21 1.89 -21.04
N LYS A 177 15.48 2.33 -20.01
CA LYS A 177 14.48 1.50 -19.33
C LYS A 177 13.17 1.34 -20.10
N TYR A 178 13.01 2.05 -21.22
CA TYR A 178 11.85 1.99 -22.11
C TYR A 178 12.13 1.18 -23.39
N ASP A 179 13.33 0.61 -23.53
CA ASP A 179 13.56 -0.49 -24.47
C ASP A 179 12.98 -1.79 -23.89
N PHE A 180 11.89 -2.26 -24.49
CA PHE A 180 11.21 -3.48 -24.07
C PHE A 180 11.80 -4.75 -24.68
N SER A 181 12.82 -4.64 -25.54
CA SER A 181 13.43 -5.78 -26.21
C SER A 181 14.01 -6.77 -25.19
N ASN A 182 13.64 -8.05 -25.31
CA ASN A 182 14.08 -9.16 -24.43
C ASN A 182 13.80 -9.02 -22.92
N THR A 183 13.15 -7.94 -22.46
CA THR A 183 12.87 -7.67 -21.04
C THR A 183 12.07 -8.79 -20.37
N GLY A 184 11.24 -9.52 -21.13
CA GLY A 184 10.51 -10.72 -20.69
C GLY A 184 11.40 -11.79 -20.10
N LYS A 185 12.43 -12.20 -20.85
CA LYS A 185 13.38 -13.23 -20.42
C LYS A 185 14.24 -12.75 -19.26
N MET A 186 14.59 -11.46 -19.27
CA MET A 186 15.37 -10.84 -18.18
C MET A 186 14.60 -10.83 -16.86
N ASP A 187 13.31 -10.49 -16.89
CA ASP A 187 12.45 -10.55 -15.69
C ASP A 187 12.37 -11.95 -15.13
N VAL A 188 12.06 -12.95 -15.98
CA VAL A 188 11.97 -14.35 -15.54
C VAL A 188 13.28 -14.80 -14.90
N ALA A 189 14.42 -14.48 -15.51
CA ALA A 189 15.73 -14.83 -14.97
C ALA A 189 16.01 -14.14 -13.63
N ALA A 190 15.69 -12.84 -13.51
CA ALA A 190 15.89 -12.07 -12.28
C ALA A 190 14.99 -12.57 -11.15
N THR A 191 13.70 -12.80 -11.42
CA THR A 191 12.74 -13.36 -10.47
C THR A 191 13.16 -14.76 -10.02
N ALA A 192 13.49 -15.66 -10.95
CA ALA A 192 13.93 -17.01 -10.60
C ALA A 192 15.20 -17.01 -9.76
N ALA A 193 16.16 -16.13 -10.07
CA ALA A 193 17.39 -15.99 -9.29
C ALA A 193 17.13 -15.47 -7.88
N GLN A 194 16.19 -14.53 -7.71
CA GLN A 194 15.80 -14.02 -6.39
C GLN A 194 15.12 -15.10 -5.56
N GLU A 195 14.13 -15.80 -6.11
CA GLU A 195 13.42 -16.88 -5.43
C GLU A 195 14.38 -18.01 -5.00
N ALA A 196 15.28 -18.43 -5.89
CA ALA A 196 16.28 -19.45 -5.58
C ALA A 196 17.24 -19.05 -4.45
N ARG A 197 17.44 -17.75 -4.20
CA ARG A 197 18.24 -17.23 -3.08
C ARG A 197 17.47 -17.10 -1.78
N ILE A 198 16.13 -16.95 -1.85
CA ILE A 198 15.27 -16.81 -0.67
C ILE A 198 14.94 -18.19 -0.06
N VAL A 199 14.80 -19.24 -0.88
CA VAL A 199 14.47 -20.60 -0.41
C VAL A 199 15.49 -21.19 0.60
N PRO A 200 16.82 -21.05 0.44
CA PRO A 200 17.77 -21.52 1.45
C PRO A 200 17.72 -20.74 2.78
N ALA A 201 17.15 -19.54 2.81
CA ALA A 201 17.12 -18.70 4.00
C ALA A 201 16.01 -19.07 4.99
N PHE A 202 14.97 -19.78 4.54
CA PHE A 202 13.86 -20.25 5.40
C PHE A 202 13.90 -21.76 5.71
N ALA A 203 14.71 -22.55 4.99
CA ALA A 203 14.80 -24.01 5.19
C ALA A 203 15.90 -24.43 6.19
N LEU A 204 16.51 -23.50 6.93
CA LEU A 204 17.60 -23.75 7.89
C LEU A 204 17.31 -23.18 9.30
N LEU A 205 16.05 -23.06 9.67
CA LEU A 205 15.58 -22.94 11.06
C LEU A 205 14.63 -24.09 11.37
#